data_AF-A0A3D3F6F6-F1
#
_entry.id   AF-A0A3D3F6F6-F1
#
_cell.length_a   1.000
_cell.length_b   1.000
_cell.length_c   1.000
_cell.angle_alpha   90.00
_cell.angle_beta   90.00
_cell.angle_gamma   90.00
#
_symmetry.space_group_name_H-M   'P 1'
#
loop_
_entity.id
_entity.type
_entity.pdbx_description
1 polymer ?
#
loop_
_entity_poly.entity_id
_entity_poly.type
_entity_poly.pdbx_seq_one_letter_code
_entity_poly.pdbx_strand_id
1 'polypeptide(L)'
;VDKVYVASRSISIDFGVMEKSHKVDVTCADFGWSDLGTWTSLYEQSGKDEAENVLSGEQIIANDTRNCFVKELNPDKLVVADSLEDLLVVDTEDVLLICPRTDEGRGKQIIEG
;
A
#
# COMPACT_ATOMS: atom_id res chain seq x y z
N VAL A 1 -10.78 -32.14 -5.08
CA VAL A 1 -10.63 -30.96 -4.20
C VAL A 1 -11.53 -29.83 -4.70
N ASP A 2 -11.59 -29.58 -6.01
CA ASP A 2 -12.37 -28.46 -6.60
C ASP A 2 -13.87 -28.47 -6.31
N LYS A 3 -14.53 -29.64 -6.29
CA LYS A 3 -15.98 -29.71 -6.00
C LYS A 3 -16.37 -29.30 -4.59
N VAL A 4 -15.46 -29.47 -3.62
CA VAL A 4 -15.70 -29.11 -2.21
C VAL A 4 -15.42 -27.62 -1.99
N TYR A 5 -14.44 -27.08 -2.72
CA TYR A 5 -14.08 -25.66 -2.64
C TYR A 5 -15.21 -24.76 -3.12
N VAL A 6 -15.89 -25.12 -4.21
CA VAL A 6 -17.06 -24.38 -4.74
C VAL A 6 -18.24 -24.37 -3.77
N ALA A 7 -18.38 -25.40 -2.93
CA ALA A 7 -19.44 -25.49 -1.94
C ALA A 7 -19.11 -24.77 -0.61
N SER A 8 -17.86 -24.32 -0.44
CA SER A 8 -17.41 -23.63 0.76
C SER A 8 -17.82 -22.15 0.71
N ARG A 9 -18.33 -21.64 1.84
CA ARG A 9 -18.65 -20.22 1.95
C ARG A 9 -17.36 -19.40 2.03
N SER A 10 -17.28 -18.35 1.21
CA SER A 10 -16.21 -17.36 1.28
C SER A 10 -16.43 -16.45 2.51
N ILE A 11 -16.00 -16.93 3.68
CA ILE A 11 -16.02 -16.20 4.95
C ILE A 11 -14.60 -16.15 5.52
N SER A 12 -14.22 -15.05 6.15
CA SER A 12 -12.92 -14.96 6.82
C SER A 12 -12.84 -15.95 7.99
N ILE A 13 -11.63 -16.41 8.29
CA ILE A 13 -11.38 -17.30 9.44
C ILE A 13 -11.71 -16.58 10.75
N ASP A 14 -11.47 -15.27 10.81
CA ASP A 14 -11.82 -14.43 11.97
C ASP A 14 -13.30 -14.53 12.31
N PHE A 15 -14.17 -14.29 11.32
CA PHE A 15 -15.62 -14.36 11.48
C PHE A 15 -16.15 -15.81 11.56
N GLY A 16 -15.50 -16.73 10.85
CA GLY A 16 -15.90 -18.14 10.77
C GLY A 16 -15.63 -18.90 12.06
N VAL A 17 -14.52 -18.60 12.72
CA VAL A 17 -13.97 -19.41 13.83
C VAL A 17 -13.52 -18.55 15.00
N MET A 18 -12.67 -17.55 14.79
CA MET A 18 -11.99 -16.84 15.90
C MET A 18 -12.98 -16.11 16.81
N GLU A 19 -13.94 -15.38 16.24
CA GLU A 19 -14.98 -14.66 17.00
C GLU A 19 -15.93 -15.58 17.77
N LYS A 20 -16.07 -16.84 17.34
CA LYS A 20 -16.99 -17.82 17.93
C LYS A 20 -16.29 -18.79 18.87
N SER A 21 -14.96 -18.72 18.97
CA SER A 21 -14.17 -19.63 19.80
C SER A 21 -14.06 -19.10 21.23
N HIS A 22 -14.37 -19.95 22.20
CA HIS A 22 -14.13 -19.68 23.62
C HIS A 22 -12.72 -20.06 24.10
N LYS A 23 -11.85 -20.53 23.19
CA LYS A 23 -10.47 -20.96 23.48
C LYS A 23 -9.50 -20.17 22.61
N VAL A 24 -9.35 -18.89 22.91
CA VAL A 24 -8.40 -17.99 22.23
C VAL A 24 -7.45 -17.46 23.29
N ASP A 25 -6.16 -17.46 22.98
CA ASP A 25 -5.12 -16.83 23.79
C ASP A 25 -4.29 -15.91 22.89
N VAL A 26 -3.82 -14.79 23.42
CA VAL A 26 -3.15 -13.72 22.65
C VAL A 26 -1.83 -13.40 23.31
N THR A 27 -0.75 -13.36 22.53
CA THR A 27 0.58 -12.94 23.00
C THR A 27 0.98 -11.64 22.31
N CYS A 28 1.40 -10.64 23.09
CA CYS A 28 1.92 -9.39 22.56
C CYS A 28 3.27 -9.62 21.88
N ALA A 29 3.42 -9.09 20.67
CA ALA A 29 4.67 -9.09 19.93
C ALA A 29 5.37 -7.73 20.08
N ASP A 30 6.62 -7.72 20.52
CA ASP A 30 7.46 -6.50 20.68
C ASP A 30 8.28 -6.17 19.41
N PHE A 31 7.87 -6.66 18.25
CA PHE A 31 8.45 -6.30 16.96
C PHE A 31 7.45 -5.48 16.14
N GLY A 32 7.96 -4.51 15.38
CA GLY A 32 7.16 -3.69 14.47
C GLY A 32 6.63 -4.56 13.34
N TRP A 33 5.47 -5.17 13.54
CA TRP A 33 4.76 -5.91 12.51
C TRP A 33 3.83 -4.97 11.76
N SER A 34 3.90 -5.03 10.43
CA SER A 34 3.01 -4.30 9.54
C SER A 34 2.51 -5.28 8.49
N ASP A 35 1.21 -5.29 8.22
CA ASP A 35 0.66 -5.97 7.07
C ASP A 35 1.36 -5.41 5.83
N LEU A 36 2.28 -6.18 5.24
CA LEU A 36 3.04 -5.85 4.02
C LEU A 36 2.09 -5.80 2.81
N GLY A 37 1.17 -4.85 2.83
CA GLY A 37 0.06 -4.76 1.88
C GLY A 37 -0.38 -3.34 1.59
N THR A 38 0.15 -2.32 2.28
CA THR A 38 -0.20 -0.91 2.01
C THR A 38 1.02 -0.09 1.58
N TRP A 39 0.77 0.93 0.76
CA TRP A 39 1.79 1.87 0.30
C TRP A 39 2.33 2.72 1.45
N THR A 40 1.52 2.97 2.49
CA THR A 40 1.96 3.62 3.73
C THR A 40 3.03 2.81 4.44
N SER A 41 2.84 1.49 4.62
CA SER A 41 3.85 0.63 5.25
C SER A 41 5.15 0.60 4.45
N LEU A 42 5.05 0.59 3.12
CA LEU A 42 6.21 0.71 2.24
C LEU A 42 6.91 2.07 2.40
N TYR A 43 6.17 3.17 2.48
CA TYR A 43 6.74 4.50 2.75
C TYR A 43 7.47 4.56 4.10
N GLU A 44 6.89 3.99 5.16
CA GLU A 44 7.50 3.98 6.49
C GLU A 44 8.83 3.22 6.51
N GLN A 45 8.90 2.09 5.82
CA GLN A 45 10.09 1.22 5.78
C GLN A 45 11.12 1.62 4.71
N SER A 46 10.75 2.50 3.78
CA SER A 46 11.66 2.95 2.73
C SER A 46 12.63 4.03 3.22
N GLY A 47 13.80 4.07 2.57
CA GLY A 47 14.74 5.18 2.71
C GLY A 47 14.12 6.47 2.19
N LYS A 48 14.25 7.54 2.97
CA LYS A 48 13.69 8.86 2.67
C LYS A 48 14.82 9.83 2.34
N ASP A 49 14.50 10.81 1.50
CA ASP A 49 15.37 11.98 1.29
C ASP A 49 15.24 13.00 2.43
N GLU A 50 15.94 14.13 2.32
CA GLU A 50 15.93 15.21 3.33
C GLU A 50 14.55 15.89 3.50
N ALA A 51 13.67 15.75 2.50
CA ALA A 51 12.32 16.31 2.49
C ALA A 51 11.26 15.25 2.85
N GLU A 52 11.70 14.12 3.43
CA GLU A 52 10.86 12.97 3.77
C GLU A 52 10.17 12.34 2.55
N ASN A 53 10.70 12.48 1.33
CA ASN A 53 10.15 11.77 0.18
C ASN A 53 10.73 10.38 0.06
N VAL A 54 9.93 9.46 -0.45
CA VAL A 54 10.38 8.16 -0.95
C VAL A 54 10.23 8.18 -2.46
N LEU A 55 11.35 8.15 -3.17
CA LEU A 55 11.39 8.09 -4.64
C LEU A 55 11.85 6.68 -5.04
N SER A 56 10.95 5.90 -5.64
CA SER A 56 11.18 4.52 -6.05
C SER A 56 10.98 4.39 -7.56
N GLY A 57 12.07 4.45 -8.32
CA GLY A 57 12.07 4.36 -9.79
C GLY A 57 13.36 4.93 -10.37
N GLU A 58 13.56 4.75 -11.66
CA GLU A 58 14.77 5.22 -12.35
C GLU A 58 14.56 6.63 -12.93
N GLN A 59 13.31 6.99 -13.26
CA GLN A 59 12.96 8.23 -13.94
C GLN A 59 12.01 9.09 -13.11
N ILE A 60 12.53 9.64 -12.02
CA ILE A 60 11.78 10.53 -11.12
C ILE A 60 12.55 11.84 -10.91
N ILE A 61 11.86 12.96 -11.12
CA ILE A 61 12.33 14.30 -10.75
C ILE A 61 11.37 14.86 -9.70
N ALA A 62 11.89 15.20 -8.53
CA ALA A 62 11.16 15.85 -7.46
C ALA A 62 11.74 17.25 -7.22
N ASN A 63 10.91 18.29 -7.39
CA ASN A 63 11.24 19.67 -7.10
C ASN A 63 10.25 20.23 -6.08
N ASP A 64 10.75 20.93 -5.05
CA ASP A 64 9.95 21.49 -3.95
C ASP A 64 8.88 20.53 -3.38
N THR A 65 9.16 19.22 -3.38
CA THR A 65 8.21 18.17 -3.00
C THR A 65 8.57 17.62 -1.62
N ARG A 66 7.58 17.34 -0.76
CA ARG A 66 7.79 16.94 0.64
C ARG A 66 6.82 15.86 1.11
N ASN A 67 7.29 14.96 1.97
CA ASN A 67 6.49 13.90 2.59
C ASN A 67 5.68 13.05 1.58
N CYS A 68 6.21 12.90 0.35
CA CYS A 68 5.56 12.18 -0.74
C CYS A 68 6.14 10.78 -0.93
N PHE A 69 5.29 9.83 -1.34
CA PHE A 69 5.73 8.54 -1.87
C PHE A 69 5.51 8.52 -3.37
N VAL A 70 6.58 8.53 -4.16
CA VAL A 70 6.54 8.48 -5.62
C VAL A 70 7.15 7.18 -6.08
N LYS A 71 6.34 6.35 -6.75
CA LYS A 71 6.75 5.08 -7.30
C LYS A 71 6.51 5.04 -8.80
N GLU A 72 7.58 4.95 -9.57
CA GLU A 72 7.59 4.75 -11.00
C GLU A 72 7.89 3.27 -11.29
N LEU A 73 6.97 2.60 -11.98
CA LEU A 73 7.10 1.23 -12.46
C LEU A 73 7.02 1.15 -14.00
N ASN A 74 6.78 2.28 -14.67
CA ASN A 74 6.70 2.36 -16.11
C ASN A 74 7.99 2.99 -16.67
N PRO A 75 8.94 2.16 -17.16
CA PRO A 75 10.26 2.63 -17.57
C PRO A 75 10.24 3.51 -18.82
N ASP A 76 9.12 3.63 -19.52
CA ASP A 76 8.98 4.51 -20.69
C ASP A 76 8.46 5.90 -20.32
N LYS A 77 8.25 6.18 -19.03
CA LYS A 77 7.62 7.41 -18.55
C LYS A 77 8.46 8.10 -17.47
N LEU A 78 8.64 9.40 -17.65
CA LEU A 78 9.25 10.29 -16.66
C LEU A 78 8.17 10.81 -15.69
N VAL A 79 8.38 10.63 -14.39
CA VAL A 79 7.53 11.24 -13.35
C VAL A 79 8.18 12.53 -12.86
N VAL A 80 7.50 13.66 -13.03
CA VAL A 80 7.91 14.96 -12.50
C VAL A 80 6.93 15.39 -11.41
N ALA A 81 7.41 15.49 -10.18
CA ALA A 81 6.69 16.00 -9.02
C ALA A 81 7.22 17.40 -8.68
N ASP A 82 6.36 18.41 -8.73
CA ASP A 82 6.71 19.79 -8.45
C ASP A 82 5.74 20.39 -7.43
N SER A 83 6.26 20.95 -6.34
CA SER A 83 5.49 21.54 -5.24
C SER A 83 4.37 20.62 -4.69
N LEU A 84 4.65 19.32 -4.55
CA LEU A 84 3.72 18.35 -3.96
C LEU A 84 3.98 18.15 -2.47
N GLU A 85 2.91 17.92 -1.69
CA GLU A 85 3.00 17.63 -0.26
C GLU A 85 2.00 16.55 0.14
N ASP A 86 2.42 15.60 0.97
CA ASP A 86 1.57 14.56 1.58
C ASP A 86 0.87 13.61 0.59
N LEU A 87 1.44 13.43 -0.61
CA LEU A 87 0.84 12.61 -1.67
C LEU A 87 1.49 11.23 -1.84
N LEU A 88 0.65 10.28 -2.23
CA LEU A 88 1.00 9.01 -2.82
C LEU A 88 0.84 9.12 -4.35
N VAL A 89 1.92 8.87 -5.08
CA VAL A 89 1.97 8.83 -6.55
C VAL A 89 2.52 7.47 -6.96
N VAL A 90 1.71 6.66 -7.62
CA VAL A 90 2.12 5.33 -8.10
C VAL A 90 1.78 5.23 -9.58
N ASP A 91 2.81 5.12 -10.40
CA ASP A 91 2.72 4.97 -11.84
C ASP A 91 3.02 3.52 -12.22
N THR A 92 1.98 2.76 -12.55
CA THR A 92 2.09 1.41 -13.10
C THR A 92 2.00 1.45 -14.63
N GLU A 93 2.10 0.29 -15.29
CA GLU A 93 2.00 0.19 -16.76
C GLU A 93 0.65 0.72 -17.28
N ASP A 94 -0.45 0.37 -16.60
CA ASP A 94 -1.81 0.68 -17.06
C ASP A 94 -2.48 1.84 -16.31
N VAL A 95 -2.00 2.19 -15.10
CA VAL A 95 -2.71 3.08 -14.18
C VAL A 95 -1.75 4.06 -13.49
N LEU A 96 -2.16 5.32 -13.42
CA LEU A 96 -1.57 6.32 -12.55
C LEU A 96 -2.49 6.57 -11.36
N LEU A 97 -2.04 6.23 -10.16
CA LEU A 97 -2.71 6.55 -8.91
C LEU A 97 -2.07 7.80 -8.30
N ILE A 98 -2.91 8.79 -8.00
CA ILE A 98 -2.53 9.96 -7.21
C ILE A 98 -3.59 10.16 -6.12
N CYS A 99 -3.18 10.11 -4.85
CA CYS A 99 -4.08 10.38 -3.73
C CYS A 99 -3.30 10.89 -2.51
N PRO A 100 -3.99 11.46 -1.51
CA PRO A 100 -3.36 11.70 -0.21
C PRO A 100 -2.77 10.41 0.34
N ARG A 101 -1.60 10.49 0.98
CA ARG A 101 -0.94 9.33 1.59
C ARG A 101 -1.81 8.66 2.66
N THR A 102 -2.69 9.43 3.30
CA THR A 102 -3.65 8.96 4.31
C THR A 102 -4.88 8.25 3.75
N ASP A 103 -5.17 8.36 2.44
CA ASP A 103 -6.39 7.83 1.80
C ASP A 103 -6.09 6.68 0.80
N GLU A 104 -4.96 5.99 0.98
CA GLU A 104 -4.49 4.93 0.07
C GLU A 104 -5.50 3.78 -0.11
N GLY A 105 -6.26 3.45 0.94
CA GLY A 105 -7.20 2.33 0.95
C GLY A 105 -8.36 2.56 -0.01
N ARG A 106 -8.78 3.81 -0.17
CA ARG A 106 -9.82 4.20 -1.13
C ARG A 106 -9.30 4.13 -2.57
N GLY A 107 -8.04 4.52 -2.80
CA GLY A 107 -7.42 4.47 -4.12
C GLY A 107 -7.36 3.05 -4.69
N LYS A 108 -6.93 2.07 -3.88
CA LYS A 108 -6.88 0.66 -4.29
C LYS A 108 -8.25 0.10 -4.69
N GLN A 109 -9.30 0.43 -3.93
CA GLN A 109 -10.67 -0.03 -4.21
C GLN A 109 -11.21 0.46 -5.56
N ILE A 110 -10.75 1.61 -6.05
CA ILE A 110 -11.19 2.16 -7.34
C ILE A 110 -10.50 1.45 -8.50
N ILE A 111 -9.26 1.01 -8.32
CA ILE A 111 -8.46 0.35 -9.36
C ILE A 111 -8.84 -1.13 -9.52
N GLU A 112 -9.25 -1.78 -8.43
CA GLU A 112 -9.71 -3.18 -8.44
C GLU A 112 -11.20 -3.35 -8.77
N GLY A 113 -11.94 -2.25 -8.94
CA GLY A 113 -13.39 -2.20 -9.15
C GLY A 113 -13.85 -2.28 -10.61
#